data_AF-A0A1G0FTJ4-F1
#
_entry.id   AF-A0A1G0FTJ4-F1
#
_cell.length_a   1.000
_cell.length_b   1.000
_cell.length_c   1.000
_cell.angle_alpha   90.00
_cell.angle_beta   90.00
_cell.angle_gamma   90.00
#
_symmetry.space_group_name_H-M   'P 1'
#
loop_
_entity.id
_entity.type
_entity.pdbx_description
1 polymer ?
#
loop_
_entity_poly.entity_id
_entity_poly.type
_entity_poly.pdbx_seq_one_letter_code
_entity_poly.pdbx_strand_id
1 'polypeptide(L)'
;MGDERNHTYLPAVERCQACHADIEDFDVNGVQTEITAMMAEVHDLLLASGIMNEEGRSIPGVYPEAVASAMWNYKFVEYDQSMGVHNSKFAAALLEAALEAMK
;
A
#
# COMPACT_ATOMS: atom_id res chain seq x y z
N MET A 1 -11.98 -4.31 28.80
CA MET A 1 -11.06 -5.07 27.93
C MET A 1 -11.81 -6.30 27.45
N GLY A 2 -11.76 -6.64 26.16
CA GLY A 2 -12.35 -7.89 25.66
C GLY A 2 -11.67 -9.13 26.25
N ASP A 3 -12.22 -10.31 25.94
CA ASP A 3 -11.86 -11.57 26.61
C ASP A 3 -10.37 -11.94 26.51
N GLU A 4 -9.68 -11.52 25.45
CA GLU A 4 -8.25 -11.77 25.26
C GLU A 4 -7.33 -10.82 26.02
N ARG A 5 -7.86 -9.72 26.55
CA ARG A 5 -7.10 -8.71 27.33
C ARG A 5 -5.86 -8.15 26.60
N ASN A 6 -5.78 -8.27 25.27
CA ASN A 6 -4.69 -7.79 24.43
C ASN A 6 -4.86 -6.29 24.09
N HIS A 7 -3.83 -5.47 24.34
CA HIS A 7 -3.75 -4.03 24.04
C HIS A 7 -2.46 -3.66 23.29
N THR A 8 -1.91 -4.60 22.52
CA THR A 8 -0.76 -4.33 21.65
C THR A 8 -1.13 -3.46 20.45
N TYR A 9 -2.42 -3.42 20.09
CA TYR A 9 -2.94 -2.80 18.86
C TYR A 9 -2.37 -3.39 17.57
N LEU A 10 -1.72 -4.55 17.65
CA LEU A 10 -1.26 -5.29 16.49
C LEU A 10 -2.35 -6.27 16.04
N PRO A 11 -2.50 -6.50 14.72
CA PRO A 11 -3.39 -7.54 14.22
C PRO A 11 -2.86 -8.93 14.63
N ALA A 12 -3.77 -9.90 14.74
CA ALA A 12 -3.46 -11.28 15.11
C ALA A 12 -4.22 -12.23 14.18
N VAL A 13 -3.54 -13.20 13.58
CA VAL A 13 -4.12 -14.13 12.58
C VAL A 13 -5.24 -14.95 13.20
N GLU A 14 -5.15 -15.26 14.50
CA GLU A 14 -6.15 -15.99 15.27
C GLU A 14 -7.52 -15.28 15.26
N ARG A 15 -7.53 -13.94 15.14
CA ARG A 15 -8.78 -13.17 15.00
C ARG A 15 -9.46 -13.41 13.68
N CYS A 16 -8.67 -13.56 12.63
CA CYS A 16 -9.15 -13.83 11.29
C CYS A 16 -9.64 -15.29 11.19
N GLN A 17 -8.93 -16.23 11.84
CA GLN A 17 -9.28 -17.65 11.89
C GLN A 17 -10.62 -17.96 12.57
N ALA A 18 -11.14 -17.05 13.40
CA ALA A 18 -12.47 -17.17 13.98
C ALA A 18 -13.59 -17.28 12.91
N CYS A 19 -13.36 -16.71 11.72
CA CYS A 19 -14.26 -16.81 10.58
C CYS A 19 -13.63 -17.53 9.37
N HIS A 20 -12.30 -17.58 9.30
CA HIS A 20 -11.54 -18.09 8.17
C HIS A 20 -10.50 -19.12 8.63
N ALA A 21 -10.94 -20.32 9.00
CA ALA A 21 -10.10 -21.31 9.70
C ALA A 21 -8.81 -21.71 8.96
N ASP A 22 -8.78 -21.58 7.62
CA ASP A 22 -7.69 -22.07 6.78
C ASP A 22 -6.59 -21.04 6.50
N ILE A 23 -6.70 -19.81 7.00
CA ILE A 23 -5.66 -18.79 6.78
C ILE A 23 -4.51 -18.96 7.77
N GLU A 24 -3.29 -18.78 7.28
CA GLU A 24 -2.06 -18.95 8.06
C GLU A 24 -1.32 -17.62 8.27
N ASP A 25 -1.63 -16.61 7.45
CA ASP A 25 -1.01 -15.29 7.49
C ASP A 25 -2.00 -14.18 7.06
N PHE A 26 -1.50 -12.94 6.97
CA PHE A 26 -2.30 -11.78 6.56
C PHE A 26 -2.39 -11.60 5.05
N ASP A 27 -1.61 -12.34 4.25
CA ASP A 27 -1.62 -12.28 2.79
C ASP A 27 -2.72 -13.16 2.19
N VAL A 28 -3.95 -12.89 2.60
CA VAL A 28 -5.12 -13.65 2.19
C VAL A 28 -5.34 -13.44 0.68
N ASN A 29 -5.28 -14.54 -0.07
CA ASN A 29 -5.38 -14.56 -1.54
C ASN A 29 -4.28 -13.78 -2.28
N GLY A 30 -3.13 -13.50 -1.65
CA GLY A 30 -2.01 -12.81 -2.31
C GLY A 30 -2.19 -11.30 -2.46
N VAL A 31 -3.15 -10.69 -1.75
CA VAL A 31 -3.43 -9.24 -1.82
C VAL A 31 -2.21 -8.39 -1.45
N GLN A 32 -1.53 -8.70 -0.36
CA GLN A 32 -0.36 -7.92 0.06
C GLN A 32 0.79 -8.13 -0.93
N THR A 33 0.97 -9.37 -1.43
CA THR A 33 1.94 -9.67 -2.48
C THR A 33 1.71 -8.82 -3.74
N GLU A 34 0.47 -8.76 -4.23
CA GLU A 34 0.09 -7.97 -5.41
C GLU A 34 0.33 -6.46 -5.18
N ILE A 35 -0.20 -5.91 -4.07
CA ILE A 35 -0.10 -4.48 -3.78
C ILE A 35 1.36 -4.07 -3.55
N THR A 36 2.16 -4.86 -2.85
CA THR A 36 3.58 -4.57 -2.65
C THR A 36 4.36 -4.58 -3.97
N ALA A 37 4.04 -5.48 -4.90
CA ALA A 37 4.66 -5.49 -6.21
C ALA A 37 4.34 -4.21 -7.02
N MET A 38 3.07 -3.79 -7.04
CA MET A 38 2.65 -2.55 -7.69
C MET A 38 3.28 -1.31 -7.03
N MET A 39 3.34 -1.28 -5.70
CA MET A 39 4.00 -0.20 -4.95
C MET A 39 5.48 -0.09 -5.33
N ALA A 40 6.19 -1.21 -5.46
CA ALA A 40 7.60 -1.21 -5.86
C ALA A 40 7.79 -0.61 -7.27
N GLU A 41 6.93 -0.97 -8.23
CA GLU A 41 7.00 -0.42 -9.59
C GLU A 41 6.72 1.10 -9.60
N VAL A 42 5.68 1.56 -8.89
CA VAL A 42 5.38 2.99 -8.79
C VAL A 42 6.50 3.74 -8.07
N HIS A 43 7.08 3.16 -7.01
CA HIS A 43 8.21 3.75 -6.28
C HIS A 43 9.39 4.02 -7.22
N ASP A 44 9.79 3.04 -8.03
CA ASP A 44 10.91 3.18 -8.96
C ASP A 44 10.65 4.26 -10.03
N LEU A 45 9.41 4.37 -10.51
CA LEU A 45 9.00 5.44 -11.43
C LEU A 45 9.05 6.82 -10.77
N LEU A 46 8.66 6.93 -9.51
CA LEU A 46 8.71 8.18 -8.75
C LEU A 46 10.16 8.61 -8.46
N LEU A 47 11.05 7.66 -8.14
CA LEU A 47 12.50 7.92 -8.06
C LEU A 47 13.04 8.46 -9.38
N ALA A 48 12.74 7.77 -10.49
CA ALA A 48 13.21 8.15 -11.82
C ALA A 48 12.71 9.54 -12.24
N SER A 49 11.50 9.93 -11.81
CA SER A 49 10.95 11.27 -12.07
C SER A 49 11.62 12.40 -11.28
N GLY A 50 12.37 12.07 -10.22
CA GLY A 50 12.98 13.03 -9.31
C GLY A 50 12.01 13.73 -8.36
N ILE A 51 10.74 13.31 -8.26
CA ILE A 51 9.81 13.78 -7.23
C ILE A 51 10.05 13.12 -5.87
N MET A 52 10.77 12.00 -5.85
CA MET A 52 11.06 11.21 -4.66
C MET A 52 12.55 10.88 -4.59
N ASN A 53 13.10 10.81 -3.37
CA ASN A 53 14.45 10.32 -3.11
C ASN A 53 14.47 8.85 -2.67
N GLU A 54 15.66 8.24 -2.58
CA GLU A 54 15.83 6.82 -2.22
C GLU A 54 15.23 6.43 -0.87
N GLU A 55 15.06 7.37 0.06
CA GLU A 55 14.37 7.13 1.34
C GLU A 55 12.84 7.26 1.26
N GLY A 56 12.28 7.36 0.06
CA GLY A 56 10.85 7.51 -0.16
C GLY A 56 10.32 8.92 0.15
N ARG A 57 11.16 9.92 0.37
CA ARG A 57 10.71 11.28 0.72
C ARG A 57 10.44 12.12 -0.53
N SER A 58 9.38 12.93 -0.48
CA SER A 58 9.07 13.89 -1.53
C SER A 58 10.15 14.98 -1.62
N ILE A 59 10.59 15.29 -2.84
CA ILE A 59 11.47 16.40 -3.15
C ILE A 59 10.60 17.60 -3.57
N PRO A 60 10.67 18.76 -2.89
CA PRO A 60 9.90 19.94 -3.30
C PRO A 60 10.35 20.47 -4.67
N GLY A 61 9.39 20.84 -5.52
CA GLY A 61 9.68 21.33 -6.87
C GLY A 61 8.44 21.54 -7.71
N VAL A 62 8.64 21.81 -8.99
CA VAL A 62 7.57 21.88 -10.00
C VAL A 62 7.68 20.63 -10.86
N TYR A 63 6.62 19.84 -10.87
CA TYR A 63 6.55 18.57 -11.59
C TYR A 63 5.32 18.55 -12.51
N PRO A 64 5.33 17.71 -13.57
CA PRO A 64 4.12 17.45 -14.34
C PRO A 64 2.98 16.95 -13.44
N GLU A 65 1.74 17.32 -13.77
CA GLU A 65 0.54 16.91 -13.03
C GLU A 65 0.43 15.38 -12.89
N ALA A 66 0.81 14.65 -13.94
CA ALA A 66 0.80 13.18 -13.95
C ALA A 66 1.72 12.59 -12.87
N VAL A 67 2.94 13.14 -12.73
CA VAL A 67 3.92 12.73 -11.70
C VAL A 67 3.41 13.05 -10.29
N ALA A 68 2.84 14.24 -10.10
CA ALA A 68 2.27 14.64 -8.81
C ALA A 68 1.05 13.77 -8.42
N SER A 69 0.21 13.41 -9.39
CA SER A 69 -0.95 12.53 -9.20
C SER A 69 -0.53 11.10 -8.85
N ALA A 70 0.47 10.55 -9.54
CA ALA A 70 1.04 9.24 -9.22
C ALA A 70 1.64 9.22 -7.82
N MET A 71 2.38 10.27 -7.44
CA MET A 71 2.93 10.43 -6.07
C MET A 71 1.83 10.46 -5.01
N TRP A 72 0.73 11.19 -5.26
CA TRP A 72 -0.40 11.24 -4.34
C TRP A 72 -1.01 9.85 -4.12
N ASN A 73 -1.30 9.13 -5.21
CA ASN A 73 -1.87 7.78 -5.13
C ASN A 73 -0.94 6.80 -4.40
N TYR A 74 0.35 6.81 -4.72
CA TYR A 74 1.37 6.01 -4.04
C TYR A 74 1.39 6.29 -2.53
N LYS A 75 1.48 7.58 -2.14
CA LYS A 75 1.53 7.97 -0.72
C LYS A 75 0.25 7.66 0.02
N PHE A 76 -0.91 7.77 -0.63
CA PHE A 76 -2.19 7.39 -0.04
C PHE A 76 -2.18 5.91 0.37
N VAL A 77 -1.73 5.03 -0.52
CA VAL A 77 -1.66 3.58 -0.24
C VAL A 77 -0.54 3.26 0.75
N GLU A 78 0.62 3.90 0.64
CA GLU A 78 1.76 3.71 1.55
C GLU A 78 1.37 4.02 3.00
N TYR A 79 0.72 5.17 3.24
CA TYR A 79 0.42 5.64 4.60
C TYR A 79 -0.79 4.97 5.24
N ASP A 80 -1.59 4.20 4.50
CA ASP A 80 -2.64 3.36 5.09
C ASP A 80 -2.05 2.16 5.86
N GLN A 81 -0.80 1.77 5.55
CA GLN A 81 -0.03 0.72 6.26
C GLN A 81 -0.67 -0.68 6.29
N SER A 82 -1.77 -0.90 5.54
CA SER A 82 -2.44 -2.21 5.46
C SER A 82 -1.95 -3.09 4.32
N MET A 83 -1.04 -2.59 3.48
CA MET A 83 -0.66 -3.24 2.21
C MET A 83 -1.90 -3.62 1.37
N GLY A 84 -2.94 -2.78 1.43
CA GLY A 84 -4.19 -2.95 0.68
C GLY A 84 -5.26 -3.79 1.38
N VAL A 85 -4.99 -4.44 2.51
CA VAL A 85 -5.97 -5.31 3.20
C VAL A 85 -7.24 -4.55 3.61
N HIS A 86 -7.14 -3.27 3.97
CA HIS A 86 -8.32 -2.47 4.34
C HIS A 86 -9.32 -2.28 3.18
N ASN A 87 -8.83 -2.16 1.94
CA ASN A 87 -9.67 -2.01 0.74
C ASN A 87 -8.86 -2.34 -0.53
N SER A 88 -8.70 -3.63 -0.81
CA SER A 88 -7.76 -4.11 -1.84
C SER A 88 -8.07 -3.59 -3.23
N LYS A 89 -9.35 -3.57 -3.61
CA LYS A 89 -9.80 -3.04 -4.91
C LYS A 89 -9.46 -1.57 -5.08
N PHE A 90 -9.64 -0.77 -4.03
CA PHE A 90 -9.35 0.66 -4.12
C PHE A 90 -7.85 0.93 -4.11
N ALA A 91 -7.08 0.21 -3.29
CA ALA A 91 -5.62 0.31 -3.30
C ALA A 91 -5.04 -0.05 -4.68
N ALA A 92 -5.48 -1.17 -5.28
CA ALA A 92 -5.09 -1.56 -6.62
C ALA A 92 -5.45 -0.49 -7.65
N ALA A 93 -6.70 0.00 -7.66
CA ALA A 93 -7.13 1.04 -8.61
C ALA A 93 -6.31 2.34 -8.53
N LEU A 94 -5.92 2.77 -7.33
CA LEU A 94 -5.04 3.94 -7.16
C LEU A 94 -3.65 3.70 -7.75
N LEU A 95 -3.08 2.51 -7.55
CA LEU A 95 -1.77 2.15 -8.08
C LEU A 95 -1.80 1.89 -9.58
N GLU A 96 -2.85 1.28 -10.12
CA GLU A 96 -3.08 1.18 -11.57
C GLU A 96 -3.11 2.56 -12.22
N ALA A 97 -3.85 3.51 -11.64
CA ALA A 97 -3.90 4.88 -12.12
C ALA A 97 -2.54 5.59 -12.03
N ALA A 98 -1.75 5.32 -10.98
CA ALA A 98 -0.39 5.85 -10.85
C ALA A 98 0.54 5.28 -11.93
N LEU A 99 0.47 3.97 -12.19
CA LEU A 99 1.25 3.30 -13.24
C LEU A 99 0.86 3.79 -14.64
N GLU A 100 -0.43 3.97 -14.91
CA GLU A 100 -0.92 4.50 -16.19
C GLU A 100 -0.45 5.94 -16.42
N ALA A 101 -0.46 6.79 -15.39
CA ALA A 101 0.00 8.18 -15.50
C ALA A 101 1.51 8.31 -15.77
N MET A 102 2.30 7.27 -15.50
CA MET A 102 3.77 7.28 -15.56
C MET A 102 4.36 6.51 -16.76
N LYS A 103 3.50 5.91 -17.60
CA LYS A 103 3.87 5.25 -18.86
C LYS A 103 3.85 6.22 -20.04
#